data_AF-A0A529NQH1-F1
#
_entry.id   AF-A0A529NQH1-F1
#
_cell.length_a   1.000
_cell.length_b   1.000
_cell.length_c   1.000
_cell.angle_alpha   90.00
_cell.angle_beta   90.00
_cell.angle_gamma   90.00
#
_symmetry.space_group_name_H-M   'P 1'
#
loop_
_entity.id
_entity.type
_entity.pdbx_description
1 polymer ?
#
loop_
_entity_poly.entity_id
_entity_poly.type
_entity_poly.pdbx_seq_one_letter_code
_entity_poly.pdbx_strand_id
1 'polypeptide(L)'
;MLRKLLIGTALASTFAFSAHAADVKEVQMLHWWTSGGEAAALNVLKEDLSKEGYAWKDVPVAGGGGDAAMTALKAMVAAGNYPTASQMLGYT
;
A
#
# COMPACT_ATOMS: atom_id res chain seq x y z
N MET A 1 -9.24 -63.47 -26.84
CA MET A 1 -10.01 -62.90 -25.71
C MET A 1 -9.09 -61.99 -24.91
N LEU A 2 -9.59 -60.78 -24.70
CA LEU A 2 -8.88 -59.56 -24.32
C LEU A 2 -8.84 -59.42 -22.78
N ARG A 3 -7.64 -59.21 -22.21
CA ARG A 3 -7.35 -58.14 -21.22
C ARG A 3 -5.98 -58.36 -20.56
N LYS A 4 -4.97 -57.69 -21.12
CA LYS A 4 -3.83 -57.20 -20.35
C LYS A 4 -4.37 -56.06 -19.47
N LEU A 5 -4.21 -56.14 -18.15
CA LEU A 5 -4.41 -54.98 -17.28
C LEU A 5 -3.12 -54.74 -16.50
N LEU A 6 -2.30 -53.86 -17.07
CA LEU A 6 -1.20 -53.17 -16.41
C LEU A 6 -1.80 -52.30 -15.30
N ILE A 7 -1.52 -52.61 -14.04
CA ILE A 7 -1.85 -51.74 -12.92
C ILE A 7 -0.73 -50.70 -12.87
N GLY A 8 -1.01 -49.53 -13.45
CA GLY A 8 -0.09 -48.40 -13.54
C GLY A 8 0.12 -47.72 -12.19
N THR A 9 1.39 -47.53 -11.87
CA THR A 9 1.87 -46.59 -10.85
C THR A 9 1.56 -45.17 -11.30
N ALA A 10 0.67 -44.47 -10.59
CA ALA A 10 0.50 -43.02 -10.71
C ALA A 10 0.51 -42.40 -9.31
N LEU A 11 1.72 -42.12 -8.81
CA LEU A 11 1.92 -41.30 -7.62
C LEU A 11 1.67 -39.84 -8.03
N ALA A 12 0.41 -39.40 -7.95
CA ALA A 12 0.06 -38.01 -8.18
C ALA A 12 0.46 -37.18 -6.95
N SER A 13 1.69 -36.67 -6.96
CA SER A 13 2.16 -35.66 -6.01
C SER A 13 1.42 -34.34 -6.29
N THR A 14 0.30 -34.13 -5.61
CA THR A 14 -0.36 -32.84 -5.51
C THR A 14 0.56 -31.88 -4.76
N PHE A 15 1.37 -31.11 -5.50
CA PHE A 15 2.01 -29.92 -4.96
C PHE A 15 0.91 -28.91 -4.62
N ALA A 16 0.51 -28.89 -3.36
CA ALA A 16 -0.27 -27.79 -2.81
C ALA A 16 0.62 -26.55 -2.79
N PHE A 17 0.55 -25.73 -3.84
CA PHE A 17 1.09 -24.38 -3.80
C PHE A 17 0.24 -23.58 -2.82
N SER A 18 0.72 -23.43 -1.59
CA SER A 18 0.22 -22.42 -0.66
C SER A 18 0.43 -21.06 -1.32
N ALA A 19 -0.64 -20.47 -1.85
CA ALA A 19 -0.62 -19.08 -2.27
C ALA A 19 -0.42 -18.22 -1.02
N HIS A 20 0.84 -17.85 -0.74
CA HIS A 20 1.10 -16.77 0.20
C HIS A 20 0.56 -15.49 -0.44
N ALA A 21 -0.53 -14.95 0.11
CA ALA A 21 -0.88 -13.56 -0.14
C ALA A 21 0.33 -12.73 0.28
N ALA A 22 0.98 -12.08 -0.69
CA ALA A 22 2.05 -11.15 -0.37
C ALA A 22 1.46 -10.07 0.53
N ASP A 23 2.09 -9.81 1.69
CA ASP A 23 1.74 -8.68 2.53
C ASP A 23 1.93 -7.40 1.70
N VAL A 24 0.83 -6.84 1.20
CA VAL A 24 0.86 -5.59 0.44
C VAL A 24 1.26 -4.51 1.42
N LYS A 25 2.46 -3.94 1.22
CA LYS A 25 2.95 -2.84 2.02
C LYS A 25 2.19 -1.57 1.61
N GLU A 26 1.24 -1.11 2.41
CA GLU A 26 0.47 0.11 2.13
C GLU A 26 1.05 1.33 2.85
N VAL A 27 1.23 2.42 2.11
CA VAL A 27 1.56 3.73 2.66
C VAL A 27 0.28 4.57 2.70
N GLN A 28 -0.29 4.73 3.90
CA GLN A 28 -1.29 5.74 4.20
C GLN A 28 -0.59 7.07 4.42
N MET A 29 -0.68 7.99 3.46
CA MET A 29 0.07 9.25 3.47
C MET A 29 -0.83 10.45 3.73
N LEU A 30 -0.63 11.13 4.86
CA LEU A 30 -1.25 12.43 5.15
C LEU A 30 -0.40 13.56 4.57
N HIS A 31 -0.99 14.42 3.73
CA HIS A 31 -0.28 15.52 3.08
C HIS A 31 -1.21 16.69 2.75
N TRP A 32 -0.64 17.87 2.46
CA TRP A 32 -1.38 19.05 2.00
C TRP A 32 -1.16 19.41 0.52
N TRP A 33 -0.42 18.56 -0.21
CA TRP A 33 -0.23 18.68 -1.65
C TRP A 33 -1.52 18.39 -2.44
N THR A 34 -2.33 19.41 -2.68
CA THR A 34 -3.66 19.28 -3.30
C THR A 34 -3.85 20.15 -4.55
N SER A 35 -2.97 21.11 -4.82
CA SER A 35 -3.00 21.86 -6.08
C SER A 35 -2.51 21.01 -7.26
N GLY A 36 -2.76 21.45 -8.49
CA GLY A 36 -2.38 20.69 -9.69
C GLY A 36 -0.88 20.40 -9.80
N GLY A 37 -0.02 21.39 -9.49
CA GLY A 37 1.43 21.21 -9.52
C GLY A 37 1.94 20.32 -8.39
N GLU A 38 1.36 20.46 -7.20
CA GLU A 38 1.69 19.61 -6.04
C GLU A 38 1.26 18.16 -6.25
N ALA A 39 0.08 17.92 -6.83
CA ALA A 39 -0.40 16.59 -7.17
C ALA A 39 0.48 15.93 -8.25
N ALA A 40 0.94 16.70 -9.24
CA ALA A 40 1.90 16.20 -10.24
C ALA A 40 3.22 15.76 -9.59
N ALA A 41 3.75 16.53 -8.63
CA ALA A 41 4.94 16.13 -7.86
C ALA A 41 4.67 14.88 -6.99
N LEU A 42 3.50 14.81 -6.34
CA LEU A 42 3.13 13.64 -5.54
C LEU A 42 3.05 12.36 -6.38
N ASN A 43 2.55 12.44 -7.61
CA ASN A 43 2.46 11.28 -8.50
C ASN A 43 3.82 10.67 -8.83
N VAL A 44 4.89 11.46 -8.91
CA VAL A 44 6.25 10.93 -9.08
C VAL A 44 6.61 9.99 -7.91
N LEU A 45 6.33 10.41 -6.67
CA LEU A 45 6.55 9.57 -5.49
C LEU A 45 5.65 8.32 -5.47
N LYS A 46 4.37 8.46 -5.86
CA LYS A 46 3.43 7.31 -5.95
C LYS A 46 3.92 6.27 -6.95
N GLU A 47 4.41 6.72 -8.10
CA GLU A 47 4.95 5.85 -9.15
C GLU A 47 6.22 5.12 -8.69
N ASP A 48 7.12 5.79 -7.99
CA ASP A 48 8.35 5.17 -7.49
C ASP A 48 8.05 4.12 -6.39
N LEU A 49 7.16 4.43 -5.45
CA LEU A 49 6.71 3.46 -4.45
C LEU A 49 5.98 2.26 -5.07
N SER A 50 5.20 2.48 -6.13
CA SER A 50 4.56 1.41 -6.88
C SER A 50 5.58 0.46 -7.54
N LYS A 51 6.68 1.00 -8.10
CA LYS A 51 7.79 0.18 -8.64
C LYS A 51 8.47 -0.66 -7.57
N GLU A 52 8.50 -0.19 -6.33
CA GLU A 52 9.01 -0.92 -5.17
C GLU A 52 7.98 -1.91 -4.56
N GLY A 53 6.76 -1.97 -5.10
CA GLY A 53 5.70 -2.88 -4.67
C GLY A 53 4.86 -2.37 -3.50
N TYR A 54 4.88 -1.07 -3.21
CA TYR A 54 4.02 -0.46 -2.20
C TYR A 54 2.67 -0.01 -2.80
N ALA A 55 1.59 -0.26 -2.06
CA ALA A 55 0.30 0.36 -2.33
C ALA A 55 0.23 1.76 -1.72
N TRP A 56 -0.52 2.66 -2.36
CA TRP A 56 -0.70 4.03 -1.89
C TRP A 56 -2.14 4.26 -1.44
N LYS A 57 -2.31 4.78 -0.23
CA LYS A 57 -3.60 5.26 0.28
C LYS A 57 -3.49 6.73 0.63
N ASP A 58 -4.23 7.54 -0.12
CA ASP A 58 -4.21 9.00 -0.04
C ASP A 58 -4.99 9.48 1.19
N VAL A 59 -4.40 10.40 1.97
CA VAL A 59 -5.08 11.14 3.04
C VAL A 59 -4.86 12.65 2.84
N PRO A 60 -5.47 13.24 1.79
CA PRO A 60 -5.25 14.63 1.45
C PRO A 60 -5.98 15.57 2.42
N VAL A 61 -5.30 16.62 2.88
CA VAL A 61 -5.90 17.71 3.64
C VAL A 61 -5.58 19.03 2.94
N ALA A 62 -6.55 19.59 2.23
CA ALA A 62 -6.36 20.84 1.50
C ALA A 62 -6.07 22.01 2.45
N GLY A 63 -5.09 22.86 2.07
CA GLY A 63 -4.65 24.01 2.85
C GLY A 63 -3.14 24.18 2.78
N GLY A 64 -2.68 25.08 1.91
CA GLY A 64 -1.25 25.34 1.71
C GLY A 64 -0.54 25.69 3.02
N GLY A 65 0.67 25.18 3.20
CA GLY A 65 1.48 25.39 4.41
C GLY A 65 1.27 24.36 5.51
N GLY A 66 0.20 23.56 5.47
CA GLY A 66 0.05 22.36 6.30
C GLY A 66 -0.62 22.54 7.67
N ASP A 67 -1.12 23.72 8.03
CA ASP A 67 -1.78 23.95 9.33
C ASP A 67 -3.00 23.04 9.54
N ALA A 68 -3.85 22.91 8.52
CA ALA A 68 -5.00 22.01 8.55
C ALA A 68 -4.56 20.54 8.62
N ALA A 69 -3.52 20.17 7.87
CA ALA A 69 -2.94 18.83 7.89
C ALA A 69 -2.38 18.47 9.28
N MET A 70 -1.74 19.41 9.98
CA MET A 70 -1.25 19.21 11.35
C MET A 70 -2.39 19.10 12.36
N THR A 71 -3.49 19.81 12.17
CA THR A 71 -4.69 19.65 13.00
C THR A 71 -5.29 18.25 12.83
N ALA A 72 -5.42 17.79 11.58
CA ALA A 72 -5.91 16.43 11.29
C ALA A 72 -4.97 15.35 11.85
N LEU A 73 -3.65 15.50 11.68
CA LEU A 73 -2.65 14.57 12.21
C LEU A 73 -2.75 14.46 13.73
N LYS A 74 -2.83 15.59 14.45
CA LYS A 74 -2.99 15.59 15.92
C LYS A 74 -4.25 14.84 16.35
N ALA A 75 -5.37 15.03 15.64
CA ALA A 75 -6.62 14.33 15.93
C ALA A 75 -6.50 12.81 15.68
N MET A 76 -5.89 12.41 14.57
CA MET A 76 -5.65 11.00 14.23
C MET A 76 -4.77 10.29 15.26
N VAL A 77 -3.67 10.94 15.67
CA VAL A 77 -2.77 10.42 16.71
C VAL A 77 -3.50 10.30 18.05
N ALA A 78 -4.25 11.32 18.47
CA ALA A 78 -5.03 11.29 19.70
C ALA A 78 -6.10 10.18 19.69
N ALA A 79 -6.64 9.85 18.52
CA ALA A 79 -7.61 8.77 18.33
C ALA A 79 -6.98 7.37 18.19
N GLY A 80 -5.65 7.25 18.18
CA GLY A 80 -4.95 5.98 17.96
C GLY A 80 -5.08 5.42 16.53
N ASN A 81 -5.57 6.23 15.59
CA ASN A 81 -5.74 5.87 14.17
C ASN A 81 -4.80 6.73 13.31
N TYR A 82 -3.50 6.52 13.48
CA TYR A 82 -2.46 7.31 12.82
C TYR A 82 -2.14 6.80 11.40
N PRO A 83 -1.73 7.69 10.48
CA PRO A 83 -1.33 7.29 9.14
C PRO A 83 0.04 6.57 9.17
N THR A 84 0.39 5.87 8.09
CA THR A 84 1.72 5.26 7.92
C THR A 84 2.81 6.35 7.86
N ALA A 85 2.51 7.47 7.20
CA ALA A 85 3.42 8.60 7.06
C ALA A 85 2.64 9.94 7.01
N SER A 86 3.31 11.03 7.35
CA SER A 86 2.78 12.39 7.21
C SER A 86 3.84 13.33 6.66
N GLN A 87 3.43 14.23 5.79
CA GLN A 87 4.21 15.41 5.43
C GLN A 87 4.34 16.31 6.67
N MET A 88 5.52 16.86 6.91
CA MET A 88 5.79 17.77 8.03
C MET A 88 6.79 18.85 7.60
N LEU A 89 6.62 20.05 8.13
CA LEU A 89 7.67 21.09 8.15
C LEU A 89 8.33 21.05 9.53
N GLY A 90 9.57 21.55 9.63
CA GLY A 90 10.28 21.63 10.91
C GLY A 90 9.51 22.46 11.94
N TYR A 91 9.89 22.36 13.21
CA TYR A 91 9.38 23.25 14.24
C TYR A 91 9.97 24.65 14.06
N THR A 92 9.09 25.65 13.96
CA THR A 92 9.41 27.08 14.14
C THR A 92 8.87 27.57 15.46
#